data_AF-A0A533TCG9-F1
#
_entry.id   AF-A0A533TCG9-F1
#
_cell.length_a   1.000
_cell.length_b   1.000
_cell.length_c   1.000
_cell.angle_alpha   90.00
_cell.angle_beta   90.00
_cell.angle_gamma   90.00
#
_symmetry.space_group_name_H-M   'P 1'
#
loop_
_entity.id
_entity.type
_entity.pdbx_description
1 polymer ?
#
loop_
_entity_poly.entity_id
_entity_poly.type
_entity_poly.pdbx_seq_one_letter_code
_entity_poly.pdbx_strand_id
1 'polypeptide(L)' 'MKNSSASLFTGLLPGLLFVCIALYLLFFYDTASAAARDDLRQYAMLTGAYGIWRIIRFSMAQRELYRYNNTNI' A
#
# COMPACT_ATOMS: atom_id res chain seq x y z
N MET A 1 -19.87 8.01 15.19
CA MET A 1 -18.39 7.91 15.08
C MET A 1 -18.06 6.66 14.29
N LYS A 2 -17.78 6.78 12.99
CA LYS A 2 -17.55 5.61 12.12
C LYS A 2 -16.16 5.05 12.45
N ASN A 3 -16.13 3.86 13.06
CA ASN A 3 -14.96 3.19 13.66
C ASN A 3 -13.63 3.49 12.92
N SER A 4 -12.83 4.43 13.44
CA SER A 4 -11.54 4.82 12.85
C SER A 4 -10.61 3.62 12.64
N SER A 5 -10.73 2.59 13.48
CA SER A 5 -10.00 1.33 13.35
C SER A 5 -10.32 0.58 12.05
N ALA A 6 -11.60 0.52 11.65
CA ALA A 6 -12.00 -0.18 10.43
C ALA A 6 -11.44 0.51 9.17
N SER A 7 -11.31 1.83 9.19
CA SER A 7 -10.67 2.59 8.11
C SER A 7 -9.17 2.30 8.00
N LEU A 8 -8.47 2.14 9.12
CA LEU A 8 -7.05 1.76 9.14
C LEU A 8 -6.83 0.35 8.59
N PHE A 9 -7.64 -0.62 9.01
CA PHE A 9 -7.53 -2.02 8.57
C PHE A 9 -7.86 -2.23 7.09
N THR A 10 -8.73 -1.40 6.51
CA THR A 10 -9.15 -1.52 5.10
C THR A 10 -8.32 -0.67 4.14
N GLY A 11 -7.72 0.43 4.63
CA GLY A 11 -6.92 1.35 3.81
C GLY A 11 -5.42 1.12 3.94
N LEU A 12 -4.87 1.34 5.13
CA LEU A 12 -3.43 1.42 5.36
C LEU A 12 -2.77 0.04 5.39
N LEU A 13 -3.35 -0.90 6.13
CA LEU A 13 -2.78 -2.24 6.33
C LEU A 13 -2.58 -3.02 5.01
N PRO A 14 -3.54 -3.05 4.08
CA PRO A 14 -3.35 -3.71 2.79
C PRO A 14 -2.30 -3.00 1.92
N GLY A 15 -2.24 -1.67 1.98
CA GLY A 15 -1.22 -0.89 1.26
C GLY A 15 0.19 -1.26 1.71
N LEU A 16 0.40 -1.34 3.03
CA LEU A 16 1.67 -1.79 3.61
C LEU A 16 2.00 -3.24 3.25
N LEU A 17 1.02 -4.15 3.30
CA LEU A 17 1.21 -5.54 2.89
C LEU A 17 1.70 -5.65 1.45
N PHE A 18 1.08 -4.92 0.51
CA PHE A 18 1.52 -4.94 -0.88
C PHE A 18 2.94 -4.40 -1.07
N VAL A 19 3.31 -3.36 -0.33
CA VAL A 19 4.70 -2.85 -0.34
C VAL A 19 5.67 -3.90 0.22
N CYS A 20 5.34 -4.54 1.34
CA CYS A 20 6.18 -5.59 1.92
C CYS A 20 6.37 -6.79 0.98
N ILE A 21 5.29 -7.26 0.35
CA ILE A 21 5.34 -8.35 -0.63
C ILE A 21 6.22 -7.96 -1.82
N ALA A 22 6.05 -6.75 -2.35
CA ALA A 22 6.87 -6.25 -3.45
C ALA A 22 8.36 -6.18 -3.11
N LEU A 23 8.69 -5.64 -1.93
CA LEU A 23 10.07 -5.56 -1.45
C LEU A 23 10.66 -6.95 -1.24
N TYR A 24 9.90 -7.88 -0.66
CA TYR A 24 10.35 -9.25 -0.49
C TYR A 24 10.70 -9.90 -1.83
N LEU A 25 9.82 -9.79 -2.83
CA LEU A 25 10.06 -10.35 -4.16
C LEU A 25 11.24 -9.69 -4.87
N LEU A 26 11.47 -8.39 -4.69
CA LEU A 26 12.58 -7.67 -5.32
C LEU A 26 13.94 -8.02 -4.72
N PHE A 27 14.02 -8.26 -3.41
CA PHE A 27 15.30 -8.41 -2.70
C PHE A 27 15.65 -9.85 -2.32
N PHE A 28 14.66 -10.74 -2.14
CA PHE A 28 14.89 -12.07 -1.56
C PHE A 28 14.54 -13.23 -2.49
N TYR A 29 14.00 -12.97 -3.68
CA TYR A 29 13.62 -14.04 -4.60
C TYR A 29 14.75 -14.38 -5.60
N ASP A 30 15.58 -15.35 -5.23
CA ASP A 30 16.77 -15.77 -6.00
C ASP A 30 16.60 -17.15 -6.69
N THR A 31 15.50 -17.87 -6.44
CA THR A 31 15.34 -19.28 -6.86
C THR A 31 14.67 -19.50 -8.23
N ALA A 32 14.36 -18.44 -8.99
CA ALA A 32 13.66 -18.55 -10.27
C ALA A 32 14.55 -18.55 -11.52
N SER A 33 14.04 -19.13 -12.61
CA SER A 33 14.67 -19.06 -13.94
C SER A 33 14.77 -17.62 -14.43
N ALA A 34 15.74 -17.32 -15.30
CA ALA A 34 15.99 -15.95 -15.77
C ALA A 34 14.74 -15.27 -16.36
N ALA A 35 13.97 -15.98 -17.18
CA ALA A 35 12.71 -15.47 -17.73
C ALA A 35 11.65 -15.20 -16.65
N ALA A 36 11.52 -16.10 -15.66
CA ALA A 36 10.59 -15.92 -14.56
C ALA A 36 11.01 -14.78 -13.62
N ARG A 37 12.30 -14.45 -13.50
CA ARG A 37 12.79 -13.34 -12.67
C ARG A 37 12.35 -11.98 -13.20
N ASP A 38 12.41 -11.77 -14.51
CA ASP A 38 12.00 -10.48 -15.10
C ASP A 38 10.50 -10.25 -14.98
N ASP A 39 9.69 -11.27 -15.26
CA ASP A 39 8.24 -11.20 -15.06
C ASP A 39 7.89 -10.91 -13.60
N LEU A 40 8.50 -11.66 -12.67
CA LEU A 40 8.24 -11.50 -11.25
C LEU A 40 8.69 -10.12 -10.74
N ARG A 41 9.79 -9.58 -11.27
CA ARG A 41 10.25 -8.23 -10.96
C ARG A 41 9.24 -7.18 -11.42
N GLN A 42 8.69 -7.32 -12.63
CA GLN A 42 7.64 -6.42 -13.12
C GLN A 42 6.38 -6.50 -12.25
N TYR A 43 5.93 -7.70 -11.91
CA TYR A 43 4.78 -7.91 -11.02
C TYR A 43 5.03 -7.34 -9.61
N ALA A 44 6.24 -7.48 -9.08
CA ALA A 44 6.62 -6.90 -7.80
C ALA A 44 6.61 -5.37 -7.84
N MET A 45 7.16 -4.75 -8.89
CA MET A 45 7.12 -3.30 -9.08
C MET A 45 5.69 -2.77 -9.16
N LEU A 46 4.82 -3.43 -9.93
CA LEU A 46 3.43 -3.04 -10.07
C LEU A 46 2.66 -3.16 -8.74
N THR A 47 2.89 -4.26 -8.02
CA THR A 47 2.29 -4.51 -6.71
C THR A 47 2.74 -3.47 -5.68
N GLY A 48 4.03 -3.13 -5.68
CA GLY A 48 4.60 -2.09 -4.82
C GLY A 48 4.03 -0.71 -5.14
N ALA A 49 3.93 -0.36 -6.43
CA ALA A 49 3.33 0.89 -6.88
C ALA A 49 1.87 1.01 -6.44
N TYR A 50 1.09 -0.07 -6.55
CA TYR A 50 -0.29 -0.11 -6.07
C TYR A 50 -0.39 0.08 -4.55
N GLY A 51 0.50 -0.57 -3.79
CA GLY A 51 0.60 -0.41 -2.34
C GLY A 51 0.90 1.04 -1.94
N ILE A 52 1.88 1.67 -2.58
CA ILE A 52 2.23 3.09 -2.37
C ILE A 52 1.06 4.01 -2.69
N TRP A 53 0.42 3.82 -3.85
CA TRP A 53 -0.75 4.60 -4.24
C TRP A 53 -1.87 4.53 -3.20
N ARG A 54 -2.16 3.33 -2.68
CA ARG A 54 -3.18 3.13 -1.64
C ARG A 54 -2.84 3.87 -0.35
N ILE A 55 -1.57 3.85 0.07
CA ILE A 55 -1.09 4.59 1.25
C ILE A 55 -1.28 6.11 1.06
N ILE A 56 -0.94 6.63 -0.12
CA ILE A 56 -1.15 8.05 -0.46
C ILE A 56 -2.64 8.41 -0.38
N ARG A 57 -3.51 7.61 -1.01
CA ARG A 57 -4.96 7.83 -0.98
C ARG A 57 -5.52 7.81 0.43
N PHE A 58 -5.08 6.87 1.27
CA PHE A 58 -5.46 6.82 2.68
C PHE A 58 -5.02 8.09 3.43
N SER A 59 -3.77 8.54 3.23
CA SER A 59 -3.25 9.76 3.84
C SER A 59 -4.06 11.00 3.44
N MET A 60 -4.39 11.15 2.15
CA MET A 60 -5.22 12.26 1.66
C MET A 60 -6.61 12.24 2.29
N ALA A 61 -7.27 11.08 2.34
CA ALA A 61 -8.59 10.94 2.95
C ALA A 61 -8.59 11.28 4.45
N GLN A 62 -7.54 10.85 5.18
CA GLN A 62 -7.38 11.23 6.58
C GLN A 62 -7.19 12.74 6.75
N ARG A 63 -6.36 13.38 5.93
CA ARG A 63 -6.15 14.84 5.97
C ARG A 63 -7.44 15.62 5.73
N GLU A 64 -8.29 15.16 4.83
CA GLU A 64 -9.60 15.76 4.56
C GLU A 64 -10.53 15.64 5.76
N LEU A 65 -10.61 14.46 6.40
CA LEU A 65 -11.40 14.25 7.62
C LEU A 65 -10.92 15.14 8.78
N TYR A 66 -9.60 15.25 8.98
CA TYR A 66 -9.02 16.14 9.99
C TYR A 66 -9.37 17.60 9.73
N ARG A 67 -9.33 18.05 8.46
CA ARG A 67 -9.71 19.43 8.09
C ARG A 67 -11.18 19.70 8.38
N TYR A 68 -12.08 18.80 7.97
CA TYR A 68 -13.51 18.93 8.21
C TYR A 68 -13.85 19.06 9.70
N ASN A 69 -13.19 18.27 10.55
CA ASN A 69 -13.44 18.33 11.98
C ASN A 69 -12.96 19.66 12.60
N ASN A 70 -11.87 20.26 12.11
CA ASN A 70 -11.34 21.52 12.66
C ASN A 70 -12.08 22.79 12.19
N THR A 71 -12.86 22.74 11.12
CA THR A 71 -13.64 23.90 10.62
C THR A 71 -15.07 23.96 11.17
N ASN A 72 -15.54 22.88 11.81
CA ASN A 72 -16.89 22.77 12.36
C ASN A 72 -16.90 22.79 13.90
N ILE A 73 -15.84 23.31 14.52
CA ILE A 73 -15.71 23.61 15.95
C ILE A 73 -15.57 25.13 16.09
#